data_AF-K0RLD0-F1
#
_entry.id   AF-K0RLD0-F1
#
_cell.length_a   1.000
_cell.length_b   1.000
_cell.length_c   1.000
_cell.angle_alpha   90.00
_cell.angle_beta   90.00
_cell.angle_gamma   90.00
#
_symmetry.space_group_name_H-M   'P 1'
#
loop_
_entity.id
_entity.type
_entity.pdbx_description
1 polymer ?
#
loop_
_entity_poly.entity_id
_entity_poly.type
_entity_poly.pdbx_seq_one_letter_code
_entity_poly.pdbx_strand_id
1 'polypeptide(L)'
;MHSPRLDNAAVNPKAEAYFRREPDQLQGFDTMWVSSIDTPCTENLFGIFSNYGVQFADNFDDWQEEDDDQFRPIEDIASYKARKVFQVTGLPCIASRTSFEIEPIRPEDMEKPVGTTDKPATAKKMKQNQSAKSPRVVSGYAFNNIGQHVDHMIQALLPYSEPTRKTRFRSVVCYYDGEMELFEFGELDCDIYFSGSMRTFIPMSSAINSMLKSLELALDLTYQSWLYSKANDSTAGGIYSEASIKLRDRILKEGRVLPNDIVDVSSFMDAFVDVNLMDECAKHLAERFSKTKPSKILTIATTGLVVAIRKFFLSPRQLVNYLHQLNIMWFTVSAMAKYLQVPLVYARKQRSVVMKDTFDAVYNSKTSGKDRQLLVSKDHIDEDDRVLIVDDFLSSGASQEALLRIVSEAGATPVGVGVLLEKGYDAGRVSLSGFGIPVEAVVRIASVEEGVIRVYEEEGFEKDASELNQR
;
A
#
# COMPACT_ATOMS: atom_id res chain seq x y z
N MET A 1 -6.95 -26.33 28.73
CA MET A 1 -6.60 -24.94 28.32
C MET A 1 -5.22 -24.53 28.83
N HIS A 2 -4.17 -24.72 28.05
CA HIS A 2 -2.82 -24.32 28.43
C HIS A 2 -2.09 -23.92 27.16
N SER A 3 -1.85 -22.62 26.98
CA SER A 3 -0.89 -22.19 25.98
C SER A 3 0.48 -22.46 26.58
N PRO A 4 1.28 -23.38 26.03
CA PRO A 4 2.59 -23.67 26.58
C PRO A 4 3.44 -22.40 26.68
N ARG A 5 3.22 -21.41 25.80
CA ARG A 5 3.86 -20.10 25.86
C ARG A 5 3.45 -19.28 27.08
N LEU A 6 2.16 -19.19 27.40
CA LEU A 6 1.69 -18.48 28.61
C LEU A 6 2.09 -19.21 29.89
N ASP A 7 2.00 -20.53 29.94
CA ASP A 7 2.37 -21.29 31.14
C ASP A 7 3.89 -21.23 31.36
N ASN A 8 4.68 -21.32 30.29
CA ASN A 8 6.12 -21.09 30.39
C ASN A 8 6.42 -19.64 30.79
N ALA A 9 5.65 -18.65 30.33
CA ALA A 9 5.82 -17.26 30.75
C ALA A 9 5.52 -17.06 32.23
N ALA A 10 4.49 -17.72 32.77
CA ALA A 10 4.08 -17.61 34.17
C ALA A 10 5.07 -18.22 35.16
N VAL A 11 5.82 -19.25 34.77
CA VAL A 11 6.72 -20.00 35.68
C VAL A 11 8.21 -19.68 35.42
N ASN A 12 8.54 -19.06 34.28
CA ASN A 12 9.92 -18.75 33.92
C ASN A 12 10.33 -17.36 34.47
N PRO A 13 11.28 -17.28 35.41
CA PRO A 13 11.74 -15.99 35.95
C PRO A 13 12.37 -15.07 34.88
N LYS A 14 12.84 -15.62 33.75
CA LYS A 14 13.32 -14.81 32.61
C LYS A 14 12.18 -14.19 31.81
N ALA A 15 11.02 -14.85 31.75
CA ALA A 15 9.84 -14.32 31.06
C ALA A 15 9.18 -13.23 31.91
N GLU A 16 9.08 -13.43 33.22
CA GLU A 16 8.64 -12.40 34.15
C GLU A 16 9.53 -11.14 34.07
N ALA A 17 10.86 -11.31 33.99
CA ALA A 17 11.79 -10.20 33.76
C ALA A 17 11.64 -9.53 32.37
N TYR A 18 11.25 -10.29 31.35
CA TYR A 18 11.02 -9.77 30.00
C TYR A 18 9.77 -8.88 29.93
N PHE A 19 8.66 -9.28 30.54
CA PHE A 19 7.41 -8.51 30.53
C PHE A 19 7.39 -7.36 31.53
N ARG A 20 8.28 -7.39 32.55
CA ARG A 20 8.49 -6.27 33.48
C ARG A 20 9.48 -5.22 33.00
N ARG A 21 10.08 -5.39 31.82
CA ARG A 21 10.96 -4.36 31.26
C ARG A 21 10.14 -3.10 30.99
N GLU A 22 10.73 -1.94 31.24
CA GLU A 22 10.08 -0.69 30.84
C GLU A 22 10.06 -0.57 29.31
N PRO A 23 9.07 0.15 28.75
CA PRO A 23 9.04 0.52 27.34
C PRO A 23 10.37 1.14 26.92
N ASP A 24 10.80 0.92 25.68
CA ASP A 24 12.03 1.54 25.18
C ASP A 24 11.83 3.05 24.97
N GLN A 25 12.09 3.82 26.03
CA GLN A 25 12.03 5.27 26.03
C GLN A 25 13.04 5.92 25.07
N LEU A 26 14.14 5.23 24.71
CA LEU A 26 15.12 5.76 23.74
C LEU A 26 14.54 5.77 22.33
N GLN A 27 13.68 4.80 22.04
CA GLN A 27 12.88 4.69 20.81
C GLN A 27 11.56 5.48 20.87
N GLY A 28 11.29 6.14 22.00
CA GLY A 28 10.13 7.02 22.17
C GLY A 28 8.84 6.31 22.60
N PHE A 29 8.89 5.02 22.95
CA PHE A 29 7.72 4.32 23.45
C PHE A 29 7.41 4.70 24.90
N ASP A 30 6.15 5.00 25.16
CA ASP A 30 5.63 5.40 26.47
C ASP A 30 4.98 4.23 27.21
N THR A 31 4.42 3.27 26.47
CA THR A 31 3.66 2.14 27.03
C THR A 31 3.99 0.83 26.32
N MET A 32 3.96 -0.28 27.07
CA MET A 32 4.21 -1.62 26.53
C MET A 32 2.95 -2.48 26.62
N TRP A 33 2.53 -3.05 25.49
CA TRP A 33 1.38 -3.93 25.37
C TRP A 33 1.82 -5.33 24.91
N VAL A 34 0.89 -6.27 24.94
CA VAL A 34 1.05 -7.62 24.37
C VAL A 34 -0.15 -7.94 23.49
N SER A 35 0.03 -8.86 22.55
CA SER A 35 -1.07 -9.29 21.70
C SER A 35 -1.32 -10.79 21.84
N SER A 36 -2.56 -11.19 21.55
CA SER A 36 -2.96 -12.58 21.33
C SER A 36 -3.90 -12.60 20.13
N ILE A 37 -3.31 -12.30 18.98
CA ILE A 37 -4.00 -12.29 17.69
C ILE A 37 -3.20 -13.09 16.68
N ASP A 38 -3.83 -13.43 15.55
CA ASP A 38 -3.16 -14.17 14.49
C ASP A 38 -1.87 -13.46 14.04
N THR A 39 -0.78 -14.23 13.93
CA THR A 39 0.56 -13.72 13.60
C THR A 39 0.60 -12.76 12.39
N PRO A 40 -0.05 -13.03 11.23
CA PRO A 40 -0.05 -12.10 10.10
C PRO A 40 -0.71 -10.74 10.39
N CYS A 41 -1.68 -10.70 11.30
CA CYS A 41 -2.36 -9.48 11.71
C CYS A 41 -1.57 -8.72 12.77
N THR A 42 -0.71 -9.42 13.53
CA THR A 42 0.15 -8.83 14.55
C THR A 42 1.15 -7.85 13.94
N GLU A 43 1.74 -8.19 12.80
CA GLU A 43 2.69 -7.30 12.08
C GLU A 43 2.07 -5.94 11.74
N ASN A 44 0.79 -5.93 11.37
CA ASN A 44 0.06 -4.69 11.12
C ASN A 44 -0.22 -3.91 12.41
N LEU A 45 -0.55 -4.58 13.53
CA LEU A 45 -0.72 -3.92 14.82
C LEU A 45 0.56 -3.23 15.29
N PHE A 46 1.71 -3.92 15.17
CA PHE A 46 3.02 -3.36 15.51
C PHE A 46 3.25 -2.02 14.81
N GLY A 47 3.06 -1.97 13.50
CA GLY A 47 3.32 -0.78 12.69
C GLY A 47 2.32 0.36 12.93
N ILE A 48 1.10 0.05 13.36
CA ILE A 48 0.04 1.04 13.54
C ILE A 48 0.13 1.67 14.94
N PHE A 49 0.22 0.86 15.99
CA PHE A 49 0.23 1.33 17.38
C PHE A 49 1.59 1.91 17.81
N SER A 50 2.67 1.58 17.11
CA SER A 50 3.94 2.28 17.30
C SER A 50 3.82 3.79 17.10
N ASN A 51 2.92 4.24 16.23
CA ASN A 51 2.67 5.67 15.99
C ASN A 51 2.01 6.39 17.18
N TYR A 52 1.52 5.64 18.17
CA TYR A 52 0.87 6.15 19.37
C TYR A 52 1.74 5.95 20.63
N GLY A 53 3.03 5.65 20.47
CA GLY A 53 3.90 5.41 21.64
C GLY A 53 3.77 4.03 22.27
N VAL A 54 3.10 3.10 21.59
CA VAL A 54 2.83 1.76 22.12
C VAL A 54 3.78 0.73 21.52
N GLN A 55 4.56 0.08 22.38
CA GLN A 55 5.43 -1.03 22.03
C GLN A 55 4.73 -2.36 22.32
N PHE A 56 4.59 -3.23 21.32
CA PHE A 56 4.18 -4.60 21.57
C PHE A 56 5.39 -5.46 21.99
N ALA A 57 5.29 -6.15 23.12
CA ALA A 57 6.38 -6.94 23.68
C ALA A 57 6.49 -8.34 23.06
N ASP A 58 5.35 -8.99 22.85
CA ASP A 58 5.26 -10.34 22.29
C ASP A 58 3.83 -10.66 21.82
N ASN A 59 3.69 -11.70 21.01
CA ASN A 59 2.41 -12.24 20.57
C ASN A 59 2.20 -13.67 21.07
N PHE A 60 1.13 -13.87 21.84
CA PHE A 60 0.74 -15.16 22.42
C PHE A 60 -0.31 -15.84 21.55
N ASP A 61 0.16 -16.42 20.46
CA ASP A 61 -0.61 -17.38 19.66
C ASP A 61 -0.55 -18.79 20.27
N ASP A 62 -1.46 -19.67 19.86
CA ASP A 62 -1.64 -21.08 20.29
C ASP A 62 -2.43 -21.32 21.58
N TRP A 63 -3.76 -21.23 21.48
CA TRP A 63 -4.68 -21.82 22.45
C TRP A 63 -5.34 -23.06 21.84
N GLN A 64 -5.12 -24.22 22.45
CA GLN A 64 -5.87 -25.42 22.07
C GLN A 64 -7.30 -25.29 22.57
N GLU A 65 -8.23 -25.34 21.62
CA GLU A 65 -9.67 -25.31 21.87
C GLU A 65 -10.11 -26.66 22.43
N GLU A 66 -10.83 -26.65 23.55
CA GLU A 66 -11.54 -27.83 24.02
C GLU A 66 -12.85 -27.95 23.23
N ASP A 67 -13.37 -29.17 23.07
CA ASP A 67 -14.61 -29.43 22.29
C ASP A 67 -15.83 -28.60 22.80
N ASP A 68 -15.79 -28.12 24.05
CA ASP A 68 -16.82 -27.27 24.68
C ASP A 68 -16.77 -25.78 24.27
N ASP A 69 -15.69 -25.29 23.64
CA ASP A 69 -15.56 -23.87 23.23
C ASP A 69 -16.34 -23.53 21.94
N GLN A 70 -16.94 -24.54 21.27
CA GLN A 70 -17.77 -24.34 20.08
C GLN A 70 -19.05 -23.54 20.36
N PHE A 71 -19.56 -23.56 21.59
CA PHE A 71 -20.82 -22.91 21.96
C PHE A 71 -20.67 -21.59 22.70
N ARG A 72 -19.44 -21.13 22.95
CA ARG A 72 -19.20 -19.84 23.60
C ARG A 72 -19.27 -18.69 22.59
N PRO A 73 -19.82 -17.53 22.98
CA PRO A 73 -19.73 -16.31 22.19
C PRO A 73 -18.26 -15.97 21.89
N ILE A 74 -17.99 -15.49 20.69
CA ILE A 74 -16.63 -15.08 20.28
C ILE A 74 -16.11 -13.91 21.13
N GLU A 75 -17.01 -13.10 21.67
CA GLU A 75 -16.75 -11.99 22.59
C GLU A 75 -16.17 -12.51 23.91
N ASP A 76 -16.78 -13.54 24.49
CA ASP A 76 -16.33 -14.16 25.74
C ASP A 76 -14.96 -14.82 25.57
N ILE A 77 -14.73 -15.42 24.40
CA ILE A 77 -13.43 -16.03 24.08
C ILE A 77 -12.35 -14.95 23.94
N ALA A 78 -12.63 -13.85 23.23
CA ALA A 78 -11.69 -12.75 23.07
C ALA A 78 -11.38 -12.05 24.41
N SER A 79 -12.40 -11.82 25.25
CA SER A 79 -12.23 -11.27 26.60
C SER A 79 -11.42 -12.21 27.50
N TYR A 80 -11.75 -13.50 27.48
CA TYR A 80 -11.01 -14.51 28.23
C TYR A 80 -9.52 -14.57 27.81
N LYS A 81 -9.25 -14.46 26.49
CA LYS A 81 -7.90 -14.29 25.94
C LYS A 81 -7.16 -13.11 26.54
N ALA A 82 -7.71 -11.91 26.40
CA ALA A 82 -7.05 -10.69 26.86
C ALA A 82 -6.79 -10.74 28.39
N ARG A 83 -7.77 -11.21 29.18
CA ARG A 83 -7.65 -11.37 30.63
C ARG A 83 -6.56 -12.35 31.04
N LYS A 84 -6.46 -13.50 30.37
CA LYS A 84 -5.46 -14.51 30.72
C LYS A 84 -4.04 -14.07 30.40
N VAL A 85 -3.85 -13.40 29.27
CA VAL A 85 -2.56 -12.81 28.93
C VAL A 85 -2.20 -11.76 29.99
N PHE A 86 -3.11 -10.84 30.30
CA PHE A 86 -2.90 -9.82 31.34
C PHE A 86 -2.56 -10.43 32.71
N GLN A 87 -3.24 -11.51 33.13
CA GLN A 87 -2.95 -12.20 34.40
C GLN A 87 -1.50 -12.71 34.50
N VAL A 88 -0.90 -13.08 33.37
CA VAL A 88 0.46 -13.64 33.31
C VAL A 88 1.50 -12.55 33.09
N THR A 89 1.23 -11.61 32.19
CA THR A 89 2.21 -10.59 31.77
C THR A 89 2.14 -9.33 32.61
N GLY A 90 0.97 -9.00 33.18
CA GLY A 90 0.69 -7.71 33.81
C GLY A 90 0.64 -6.53 32.83
N LEU A 91 0.62 -6.80 31.51
CA LEU A 91 0.63 -5.78 30.47
C LEU A 91 -0.72 -5.75 29.74
N PRO A 92 -1.21 -4.56 29.32
CA PRO A 92 -2.42 -4.46 28.51
C PRO A 92 -2.36 -5.34 27.27
N CYS A 93 -3.48 -5.98 26.95
CA CYS A 93 -3.56 -6.97 25.91
C CYS A 93 -4.66 -6.69 24.90
N ILE A 94 -4.32 -6.81 23.61
CA ILE A 94 -5.30 -6.97 22.54
C ILE A 94 -5.39 -8.44 22.15
N ALA A 95 -6.59 -9.00 22.22
CA ALA A 95 -6.88 -10.34 21.76
C ALA A 95 -7.98 -10.35 20.69
N SER A 96 -7.95 -11.33 19.80
CA SER A 96 -8.95 -11.47 18.75
C SER A 96 -9.50 -12.87 18.64
N ARG A 97 -10.70 -12.93 18.08
CA ARG A 97 -11.36 -14.18 17.72
C ARG A 97 -12.24 -13.96 16.50
N THR A 98 -12.25 -14.93 15.60
CA THR A 98 -13.11 -14.89 14.42
C THR A 98 -13.94 -16.15 14.36
N SER A 99 -15.26 -16.01 14.21
CA SER A 99 -16.13 -17.10 13.83
C SER A 99 -16.38 -17.09 12.33
N PHE A 100 -16.68 -18.27 11.83
CA PHE A 100 -17.23 -18.45 10.50
C PHE A 100 -18.53 -19.24 10.59
N GLU A 101 -19.52 -18.74 9.88
CA GLU A 101 -20.86 -19.28 9.83
C GLU A 101 -21.28 -19.53 8.38
N ILE A 102 -21.97 -20.62 8.14
CA ILE A 102 -22.64 -20.90 6.88
C ILE A 102 -24.13 -20.91 7.14
N GLU A 103 -24.87 -19.99 6.49
CA GLU A 103 -26.32 -19.92 6.64
C GLU A 103 -26.97 -21.26 6.24
N PRO A 104 -27.95 -21.79 6.99
CA PRO A 104 -28.72 -22.95 6.52
C PRO A 104 -29.43 -22.61 5.21
N ILE A 105 -29.69 -23.61 4.37
CA ILE A 105 -30.53 -23.40 3.19
C ILE A 105 -31.92 -22.99 3.69
N ARG A 106 -32.43 -21.85 3.20
CA ARG A 106 -33.73 -21.36 3.67
C ARG A 106 -34.82 -22.36 3.29
N PRO A 107 -35.82 -22.59 4.17
CA PRO A 107 -36.92 -23.52 3.87
C PRO A 107 -37.73 -23.15 2.61
N GLU A 108 -37.68 -21.89 2.18
CA GLU A 108 -38.32 -21.37 0.96
C GLU A 108 -37.56 -21.76 -0.32
N ASP A 109 -36.23 -21.91 -0.24
CA ASP A 109 -35.34 -22.34 -1.32
C ASP A 109 -35.18 -23.88 -1.36
N MET A 110 -35.64 -24.56 -0.31
CA MET A 110 -35.89 -26.00 -0.31
C MET A 110 -37.11 -26.27 -1.20
N GLU A 111 -36.87 -26.55 -2.50
CA GLU A 111 -37.92 -26.83 -3.48
C GLU A 111 -39.08 -27.65 -2.87
N LYS A 112 -40.28 -27.08 -2.84
CA LYS A 112 -41.51 -27.82 -2.55
C LYS A 112 -41.55 -29.03 -3.49
N PRO A 113 -41.87 -30.24 -3.01
CA PRO A 113 -42.01 -31.40 -3.88
C PRO A 113 -43.10 -31.09 -4.90
N VAL A 114 -42.72 -30.95 -6.17
CA VAL A 114 -43.67 -30.88 -7.28
C VAL A 114 -44.35 -32.24 -7.36
N GLY A 115 -45.55 -32.35 -6.77
CA GLY A 115 -46.33 -33.57 -6.87
C GLY A 115 -47.48 -33.75 -5.88
N THR A 116 -48.52 -32.91 -5.97
CA THR A 116 -49.90 -33.37 -5.70
C THR A 116 -50.86 -32.77 -6.72
N THR A 117 -51.15 -33.61 -7.72
CA THR A 117 -52.44 -33.81 -8.40
C THR A 117 -53.22 -32.60 -8.91
N ASP A 118 -53.20 -32.43 -10.24
CA ASP A 118 -54.39 -32.69 -11.06
C ASP A 118 -53.97 -33.22 -12.45
N LYS A 119 -54.53 -34.36 -12.87
CA LYS A 119 -54.39 -34.97 -14.22
C LYS A 119 -55.67 -34.66 -15.03
N PRO A 120 -55.75 -34.93 -16.36
CA PRO A 120 -54.78 -35.50 -17.32
C PRO A 120 -54.61 -34.63 -18.60
N ALA A 121 -53.62 -34.81 -19.47
CA ALA A 121 -53.60 -35.82 -20.54
C ALA A 121 -52.29 -35.77 -21.36
N THR A 122 -52.09 -36.86 -22.11
CA THR A 122 -51.20 -37.10 -23.27
C THR A 122 -49.69 -37.35 -23.09
N ALA A 123 -49.36 -38.65 -23.15
CA ALA A 123 -48.42 -39.30 -24.07
C ALA A 123 -46.89 -39.07 -24.00
N LYS A 124 -46.23 -40.18 -23.59
CA LYS A 124 -45.00 -40.81 -24.13
C LYS A 124 -43.64 -40.08 -24.00
N LYS A 125 -42.89 -40.59 -23.00
CA LYS A 125 -41.48 -41.04 -23.00
C LYS A 125 -40.45 -40.22 -23.82
N MET A 126 -39.62 -39.47 -23.10
CA MET A 126 -38.17 -39.45 -23.32
C MET A 126 -37.46 -39.79 -22.02
N LYS A 127 -36.55 -40.76 -22.09
CA LYS A 127 -35.55 -41.04 -21.04
C LYS A 127 -34.69 -39.79 -20.91
N GLN A 128 -34.71 -39.15 -19.75
CA GLN A 128 -33.58 -38.34 -19.30
C GLN A 128 -33.21 -38.85 -17.92
N ASN A 129 -31.91 -39.07 -17.77
CA ASN A 129 -31.25 -39.56 -16.58
C ASN A 129 -31.90 -38.95 -15.34
N GLN A 130 -32.24 -39.82 -14.38
CA GLN A 130 -32.25 -39.43 -12.99
C GLN A 130 -30.87 -38.83 -12.72
N SER A 131 -30.74 -37.49 -12.81
CA SER A 131 -29.71 -36.80 -12.06
C SER A 131 -30.10 -37.11 -10.61
N ALA A 132 -29.40 -38.09 -10.04
CA ALA A 132 -29.35 -38.25 -8.61
C ALA A 132 -29.02 -36.85 -8.08
N LYS A 133 -30.03 -36.16 -7.54
CA LYS A 133 -29.85 -34.83 -6.95
C LYS A 133 -28.75 -35.03 -5.93
N SER A 134 -27.60 -34.41 -6.17
CA SER A 134 -26.48 -34.43 -5.24
C SER A 134 -27.05 -34.12 -3.85
N PRO A 135 -26.75 -34.93 -2.82
CA PRO A 135 -27.30 -34.71 -1.49
C PRO A 135 -27.00 -33.27 -1.09
N ARG A 136 -28.04 -32.46 -0.87
CA ARG A 136 -27.87 -31.05 -0.49
C ARG A 136 -27.67 -30.97 1.01
N VAL A 137 -26.67 -30.21 1.44
CA VAL A 137 -26.43 -29.96 2.87
C VAL A 137 -27.34 -28.83 3.34
N VAL A 138 -28.35 -29.17 4.13
CA VAL A 138 -29.39 -28.23 4.60
C VAL A 138 -28.99 -27.53 5.91
N SER A 139 -28.15 -28.18 6.71
CA SER A 139 -27.71 -27.70 8.02
C SER A 139 -26.77 -26.51 7.91
N GLY A 140 -26.97 -25.51 8.76
CA GLY A 140 -25.99 -24.45 9.01
C GLY A 140 -24.82 -24.96 9.83
N TYR A 141 -23.67 -24.31 9.70
CA TYR A 141 -22.46 -24.60 10.47
C TYR A 141 -21.96 -23.31 11.09
N ALA A 142 -21.45 -23.39 12.31
CA ALA A 142 -20.77 -22.28 12.97
C ALA A 142 -19.54 -22.85 13.67
N PHE A 143 -18.40 -22.20 13.52
CA PHE A 143 -17.19 -22.57 14.22
C PHE A 143 -16.33 -21.34 14.50
N ASN A 144 -15.58 -21.43 15.58
CA ASN A 144 -14.78 -20.34 16.12
C ASN A 144 -13.28 -20.47 15.79
N ASN A 145 -12.84 -21.65 15.35
CA ASN A 145 -11.48 -21.86 14.86
C ASN A 145 -11.41 -21.50 13.39
N ILE A 146 -10.41 -20.74 12.95
CA ILE A 146 -10.21 -20.50 11.52
C ILE A 146 -8.78 -20.85 11.16
N GLY A 147 -8.64 -21.63 10.10
CA GLY A 147 -7.37 -22.16 9.62
C GLY A 147 -7.60 -23.10 8.44
N GLN A 148 -6.63 -23.97 8.15
CA GLN A 148 -6.69 -24.85 6.97
C GLN A 148 -7.93 -25.77 6.96
N HIS A 149 -8.52 -26.10 8.11
CA HIS A 149 -9.73 -26.92 8.20
C HIS A 149 -10.96 -26.25 7.56
N VAL A 150 -11.03 -24.91 7.55
CA VAL A 150 -12.11 -24.15 6.89
C VAL A 150 -12.07 -24.37 5.39
N ASP A 151 -10.86 -24.31 4.80
CA ASP A 151 -10.67 -24.53 3.37
C ASP A 151 -11.04 -25.97 2.99
N HIS A 152 -10.64 -26.96 3.79
CA HIS A 152 -11.00 -28.36 3.58
C HIS A 152 -12.52 -28.60 3.68
N MET A 153 -13.17 -27.99 4.68
CA MET A 153 -14.61 -28.14 4.87
C MET A 153 -15.39 -27.45 3.75
N ILE A 154 -15.00 -26.25 3.32
CA ILE A 154 -15.62 -25.59 2.17
C ILE A 154 -15.45 -26.44 0.90
N GLN A 155 -14.24 -26.96 0.64
CA GLN A 155 -14.00 -27.88 -0.48
C GLN A 155 -14.87 -29.14 -0.41
N ALA A 156 -15.11 -29.68 0.78
CA ALA A 156 -15.99 -30.83 0.98
C ALA A 156 -17.47 -30.48 0.80
N LEU A 157 -17.89 -29.25 1.14
CA LEU A 157 -19.28 -28.80 1.04
C LEU A 157 -19.67 -28.27 -0.34
N LEU A 158 -18.73 -27.74 -1.12
CA LEU A 158 -18.98 -27.14 -2.44
C LEU A 158 -19.70 -28.09 -3.43
N PRO A 159 -19.38 -29.40 -3.52
CA PRO A 159 -20.10 -30.33 -4.40
C PRO A 159 -21.58 -30.56 -4.01
N TYR A 160 -21.94 -30.21 -2.77
CA TYR A 160 -23.20 -30.56 -2.11
C TYR A 160 -23.98 -29.32 -1.61
N SER A 161 -23.49 -28.10 -1.89
CA SER A 161 -24.11 -26.83 -1.48
C SER A 161 -24.33 -25.92 -2.68
N GLU A 162 -25.31 -25.02 -2.59
CA GLU A 162 -25.51 -24.03 -3.65
C GLU A 162 -24.38 -22.98 -3.65
N PRO A 163 -23.83 -22.60 -4.82
CA PRO A 163 -22.71 -21.65 -4.90
C PRO A 163 -23.02 -20.27 -4.30
N THR A 164 -24.28 -19.85 -4.31
CA THR A 164 -24.79 -18.56 -3.80
C THR A 164 -25.15 -18.60 -2.32
N ARG A 165 -24.93 -19.74 -1.65
CA ARG A 165 -25.16 -19.87 -0.21
C ARG A 165 -24.22 -18.93 0.52
N LYS A 166 -24.77 -18.06 1.37
CA LYS A 166 -23.97 -17.07 2.09
C LYS A 166 -23.21 -17.72 3.24
N THR A 167 -21.98 -17.25 3.39
CA THR A 167 -21.15 -17.44 4.56
C THR A 167 -20.92 -16.08 5.22
N ARG A 168 -20.74 -16.09 6.53
CA ARG A 168 -20.45 -14.92 7.33
C ARG A 168 -19.17 -15.16 8.10
N PHE A 169 -18.23 -14.24 7.96
CA PHE A 169 -17.07 -14.14 8.83
C PHE A 169 -17.33 -13.02 9.82
N ARG A 170 -17.23 -13.31 11.12
CA ARG A 170 -17.42 -12.31 12.19
C ARG A 170 -16.18 -12.32 13.08
N SER A 171 -15.44 -11.23 13.05
CA SER A 171 -14.25 -11.02 13.90
C SER A 171 -14.58 -10.09 15.05
N VAL A 172 -14.07 -10.43 16.22
CA VAL A 172 -14.09 -9.60 17.42
C VAL A 172 -12.66 -9.36 17.87
N VAL A 173 -12.40 -8.11 18.25
CA VAL A 173 -11.17 -7.69 18.91
C VAL A 173 -11.57 -7.18 20.29
N CYS A 174 -10.84 -7.61 21.32
CA CYS A 174 -11.02 -7.19 22.68
C CYS A 174 -9.71 -6.58 23.20
N TYR A 175 -9.80 -5.40 23.81
CA TYR A 175 -8.73 -4.79 24.58
C TYR A 175 -9.01 -4.94 26.07
N TYR A 176 -7.97 -5.25 26.85
CA TYR A 176 -8.05 -5.32 28.31
C TYR A 176 -6.75 -4.83 28.97
N ASP A 177 -6.86 -3.98 29.97
CA ASP A 177 -5.73 -3.41 30.74
C ASP A 177 -5.78 -3.69 32.24
N GLY A 178 -6.75 -4.50 32.71
CA GLY A 178 -6.98 -4.76 34.12
C GLY A 178 -8.27 -4.13 34.66
N GLU A 179 -8.66 -2.97 34.12
CA GLU A 179 -9.81 -2.18 34.60
C GLU A 179 -10.86 -1.98 33.51
N MET A 180 -10.44 -1.69 32.29
CA MET A 180 -11.27 -1.39 31.14
C MET A 180 -11.31 -2.55 30.15
N GLU A 181 -12.50 -2.82 29.60
CA GLU A 181 -12.69 -3.71 28.46
C GLU A 181 -13.39 -3.00 27.33
N LEU A 182 -12.80 -3.07 26.15
CA LEU A 182 -13.37 -2.55 24.91
C LEU A 182 -13.51 -3.68 23.90
N PHE A 183 -14.61 -3.64 23.14
CA PHE A 183 -14.93 -4.64 22.13
C PHE A 183 -15.23 -3.95 20.81
N GLU A 184 -14.63 -4.45 19.74
CA GLU A 184 -14.93 -4.01 18.38
C GLU A 184 -15.12 -5.18 17.44
N PHE A 185 -15.96 -4.94 16.43
CA PHE A 185 -16.50 -5.97 15.57
C PHE A 185 -16.20 -5.68 14.10
N GLY A 186 -16.02 -6.73 13.33
CA GLY A 186 -15.95 -6.67 11.88
C GLY A 186 -16.68 -7.86 11.27
N GLU A 187 -17.46 -7.61 10.23
CA GLU A 187 -18.28 -8.62 9.59
C GLU A 187 -18.09 -8.60 8.08
N LEU A 188 -18.11 -9.78 7.47
CA LEU A 188 -18.05 -9.96 6.02
C LEU A 188 -18.97 -11.11 5.62
N ASP A 189 -19.97 -10.78 4.79
CA ASP A 189 -20.80 -11.77 4.12
C ASP A 189 -20.25 -12.04 2.71
N CYS A 190 -20.07 -13.31 2.34
CA CYS A 190 -19.74 -13.68 0.96
C CYS A 190 -20.26 -15.06 0.58
N ASP A 191 -20.40 -15.28 -0.73
CA ASP A 191 -20.85 -16.57 -1.26
C ASP A 191 -19.85 -17.70 -0.92
N ILE A 192 -20.36 -18.90 -0.66
CA ILE A 192 -19.56 -20.08 -0.29
C ILE A 192 -18.49 -20.41 -1.34
N TYR A 193 -18.79 -20.16 -2.63
CA TYR A 193 -17.84 -20.36 -3.73
C TYR A 193 -16.54 -19.57 -3.55
N PHE A 194 -16.66 -18.40 -2.94
CA PHE A 194 -15.57 -17.47 -2.74
C PHE A 194 -14.95 -17.61 -1.35
N SER A 195 -15.54 -18.39 -0.46
CA SER A 195 -15.17 -18.47 0.94
C SER A 195 -13.87 -19.24 1.15
N GLY A 196 -13.02 -18.75 2.05
CA GLY A 196 -11.76 -19.38 2.40
C GLY A 196 -11.10 -18.71 3.60
N SER A 197 -10.16 -19.38 4.23
CA SER A 197 -9.47 -18.94 5.43
C SER A 197 -8.86 -17.54 5.29
N MET A 198 -8.25 -17.22 4.14
CA MET A 198 -7.66 -15.90 3.86
C MET A 198 -8.65 -14.73 3.92
N ARG A 199 -9.97 -14.98 3.87
CA ARG A 199 -10.98 -13.92 3.93
C ARG A 199 -11.21 -13.36 5.33
N THR A 200 -10.75 -14.05 6.37
CA THR A 200 -10.80 -13.54 7.75
C THR A 200 -10.07 -12.22 7.92
N PHE A 201 -9.06 -11.96 7.09
CA PHE A 201 -8.27 -10.74 7.15
C PHE A 201 -9.12 -9.47 7.00
N ILE A 202 -10.18 -9.51 6.19
CA ILE A 202 -11.03 -8.34 5.93
C ILE A 202 -11.82 -7.93 7.18
N PRO A 203 -12.69 -8.78 7.77
CA PRO A 203 -13.40 -8.43 8.99
C PRO A 203 -12.45 -8.19 10.17
N MET A 204 -11.32 -8.90 10.25
CA MET A 204 -10.34 -8.67 11.31
C MET A 204 -9.67 -7.29 11.18
N SER A 205 -9.25 -6.90 9.98
CA SER A 205 -8.69 -5.55 9.74
C SER A 205 -9.72 -4.45 10.03
N SER A 206 -10.99 -4.68 9.67
CA SER A 206 -12.06 -3.75 10.01
C SER A 206 -12.23 -3.59 11.53
N ALA A 207 -12.25 -4.70 12.27
CA ALA A 207 -12.37 -4.67 13.74
C ALA A 207 -11.17 -3.98 14.40
N ILE A 208 -9.95 -4.23 13.91
CA ILE A 208 -8.72 -3.58 14.39
C ILE A 208 -8.77 -2.07 14.14
N ASN A 209 -9.18 -1.64 12.95
CA ASN A 209 -9.27 -0.22 12.61
C ASN A 209 -10.31 0.51 13.47
N SER A 210 -11.43 -0.14 13.77
CA SER A 210 -12.41 0.40 14.74
C SER A 210 -11.83 0.44 16.14
N MET A 211 -11.15 -0.63 16.58
CA MET A 211 -10.52 -0.72 17.90
C MET A 211 -9.53 0.40 18.12
N LEU A 212 -8.73 0.71 17.11
CA LEU A 212 -7.78 1.81 17.18
C LEU A 212 -8.46 3.15 17.43
N LYS A 213 -9.54 3.47 16.70
CA LYS A 213 -10.29 4.72 16.91
C LYS A 213 -10.91 4.77 18.31
N SER A 214 -11.44 3.64 18.77
CA SER A 214 -12.05 3.54 20.10
C SER A 214 -11.00 3.70 21.20
N LEU A 215 -9.80 3.12 21.04
CA LEU A 215 -8.68 3.29 21.97
C LEU A 215 -8.10 4.70 21.93
N GLU A 216 -8.01 5.31 20.76
CA GLU A 216 -7.59 6.70 20.61
C GLU A 216 -8.50 7.64 21.42
N LEU A 217 -9.82 7.43 21.34
CA LEU A 217 -10.80 8.20 22.11
C LEU A 217 -10.81 7.84 23.61
N ALA A 218 -10.67 6.57 23.96
CA ALA A 218 -10.82 6.09 25.33
C ALA A 218 -9.58 6.36 26.20
N LEU A 219 -8.39 6.20 25.62
CA LEU A 219 -7.12 6.37 26.32
C LEU A 219 -6.45 7.71 26.03
N ASP A 220 -7.14 8.60 25.30
CA ASP A 220 -6.62 9.89 24.82
C ASP A 220 -5.23 9.71 24.17
N LEU A 221 -5.11 8.68 23.33
CA LEU A 221 -3.83 8.36 22.71
C LEU A 221 -3.48 9.49 21.76
N THR A 222 -2.53 10.32 22.17
CA THR A 222 -2.00 11.35 21.30
C THR A 222 -1.24 10.65 20.18
N TYR A 223 -1.65 10.86 18.94
CA TYR A 223 -0.85 10.45 17.79
C TYR A 223 0.54 11.09 17.92
N GLN A 224 1.54 10.27 18.20
CA GLN A 224 2.89 10.74 18.43
C GLN A 224 3.60 10.84 17.09
N SER A 225 3.31 11.94 16.39
CA SER A 225 4.15 12.46 15.30
C SER A 225 5.62 12.55 15.71
N TRP A 226 5.91 12.49 17.02
CA TRP A 226 7.22 12.59 17.65
C TRP A 226 8.01 11.29 17.87
N LEU A 227 7.36 10.13 17.85
CA LEU A 227 8.06 8.87 17.55
C LEU A 227 8.54 8.87 16.09
N TYR A 228 7.77 9.55 15.26
CA TYR A 228 8.28 10.07 14.01
C TYR A 228 9.16 11.29 14.19
N SER A 229 9.23 12.06 15.28
CA SER A 229 10.02 13.32 15.42
C SER A 229 11.48 13.15 15.80
N LYS A 230 11.91 12.03 16.36
CA LYS A 230 13.30 11.61 16.06
C LYS A 230 13.53 11.29 14.56
N ALA A 231 12.47 11.35 13.76
CA ALA A 231 12.45 11.39 12.28
C ALA A 231 11.62 12.60 11.67
N ASN A 232 11.24 13.63 12.46
CA ASN A 232 10.24 14.73 12.18
C ASN A 232 10.27 15.90 13.25
N ASP A 233 11.31 16.09 14.08
CA ASP A 233 11.43 17.15 15.14
C ASP A 233 11.52 18.56 14.55
N SER A 234 11.17 18.70 13.29
CA SER A 234 11.16 19.90 12.48
C SER A 234 9.76 20.44 12.19
N THR A 235 8.73 20.09 12.98
CA THR A 235 7.36 20.65 12.79
C THR A 235 6.74 21.30 14.01
N ALA A 236 7.55 21.85 14.92
CA ALA A 236 7.14 23.04 15.65
C ALA A 236 7.30 24.27 14.72
N GLY A 237 6.27 24.51 13.91
CA GLY A 237 6.17 25.68 13.04
C GLY A 237 7.13 25.63 11.84
N GLY A 238 6.74 24.92 10.78
CA GLY A 238 7.59 24.94 9.60
C GLY A 238 7.22 24.09 8.38
N ILE A 239 6.95 24.79 7.28
CA ILE A 239 7.66 24.69 6.01
C ILE A 239 7.44 23.52 4.98
N TYR A 240 6.70 22.43 5.26
CA TYR A 240 6.57 21.29 4.31
C TYR A 240 5.26 21.26 3.46
N SER A 241 5.37 20.75 2.21
CA SER A 241 4.23 20.48 1.32
C SER A 241 3.68 19.06 1.51
N GLU A 242 2.35 18.91 1.55
CA GLU A 242 1.62 17.65 1.79
C GLU A 242 2.07 16.51 0.84
N ALA A 243 2.39 16.82 -0.42
CA ALA A 243 2.80 15.85 -1.43
C ALA A 243 4.19 15.24 -1.17
N SER A 244 5.15 16.05 -0.71
CA SER A 244 6.51 15.59 -0.38
C SER A 244 6.49 14.65 0.83
N ILE A 245 5.64 14.96 1.83
CA ILE A 245 5.45 14.12 3.01
C ILE A 245 4.85 12.77 2.61
N LYS A 246 3.78 12.77 1.79
CA LYS A 246 3.15 11.52 1.32
C LYS A 246 4.10 10.65 0.50
N LEU A 247 4.87 11.25 -0.41
CA LEU A 247 5.83 10.49 -1.22
C LEU A 247 6.95 9.92 -0.33
N ARG A 248 7.47 10.71 0.61
CA ARG A 248 8.48 10.27 1.60
C ARG A 248 7.96 9.10 2.42
N ASP A 249 6.75 9.21 2.95
CA ASP A 249 6.10 8.15 3.73
C ASP A 249 5.97 6.85 2.92
N ARG A 250 5.56 6.95 1.65
CA ARG A 250 5.44 5.79 0.76
C ARG A 250 6.78 5.11 0.48
N ILE A 251 7.84 5.89 0.27
CA ILE A 251 9.19 5.37 0.06
C ILE A 251 9.70 4.65 1.31
N LEU A 252 9.44 5.19 2.50
CA LEU A 252 9.89 4.58 3.76
C LEU A 252 9.10 3.31 4.10
N LYS A 253 7.80 3.25 3.77
CA LYS A 253 6.93 2.10 4.04
C LYS A 253 7.11 0.96 3.03
N GLU A 254 7.29 1.30 1.76
CA GLU A 254 7.18 0.32 0.66
C GLU A 254 8.45 0.21 -0.18
N GLY A 255 9.38 1.15 -0.04
CA GLY A 255 10.65 1.13 -0.75
C GLY A 255 11.57 0.04 -0.22
N ARG A 256 12.25 -0.64 -1.15
CA ARG A 256 13.21 -1.70 -0.83
C ARG A 256 14.58 -1.35 -1.38
N VAL A 257 15.64 -1.73 -0.66
CA VAL A 257 17.01 -1.61 -1.17
C VAL A 257 17.41 -2.94 -1.80
N LEU A 258 17.64 -2.92 -3.11
CA LEU A 258 18.18 -4.04 -3.88
C LEU A 258 19.72 -3.97 -3.92
N PRO A 259 20.41 -5.08 -4.28
CA PRO A 259 21.86 -5.09 -4.44
C PRO A 259 22.37 -3.98 -5.36
N ASN A 260 23.54 -3.42 -5.03
CA ASN A 260 24.15 -2.25 -5.68
C ASN A 260 23.44 -0.91 -5.38
N ASP A 261 22.88 -0.74 -4.18
CA ASP A 261 22.29 0.52 -3.70
C ASP A 261 21.16 1.04 -4.60
N ILE A 262 20.41 0.09 -5.18
CA ILE A 262 19.26 0.36 -6.04
C ILE A 262 18.02 0.45 -5.15
N VAL A 263 17.36 1.61 -5.17
CA VAL A 263 16.07 1.82 -4.51
C VAL A 263 14.98 1.30 -5.44
N ASP A 264 14.26 0.28 -5.00
CA ASP A 264 13.09 -0.29 -5.66
C ASP A 264 11.81 0.31 -5.06
N VAL A 265 11.06 1.00 -5.90
CA VAL A 265 9.75 1.61 -5.59
C VAL A 265 8.69 1.12 -6.56
N SER A 266 8.84 -0.11 -7.07
CA SER A 266 7.93 -0.71 -8.03
C SER A 266 6.49 -0.87 -7.55
N SER A 267 6.27 -0.85 -6.23
CA SER A 267 4.95 -0.99 -5.59
C SER A 267 4.02 0.22 -5.73
N PHE A 268 4.56 1.42 -5.97
CA PHE A 268 3.76 2.65 -6.07
C PHE A 268 4.27 3.65 -7.12
N MET A 269 5.47 3.45 -7.63
CA MET A 269 6.05 4.16 -8.74
C MET A 269 6.20 3.20 -9.94
N ASP A 270 7.25 2.37 -10.05
CA ASP A 270 7.69 1.86 -11.36
C ASP A 270 6.70 0.92 -12.07
N ALA A 271 6.33 -0.18 -11.41
CA ALA A 271 5.50 -1.23 -12.01
C ALA A 271 4.00 -1.02 -11.74
N PHE A 272 3.69 -0.51 -10.55
CA PHE A 272 2.38 -0.04 -10.14
C PHE A 272 2.52 1.45 -9.84
N VAL A 273 1.70 2.31 -10.46
CA VAL A 273 1.75 3.75 -10.22
C VAL A 273 0.48 4.24 -9.52
N ASP A 274 0.66 4.89 -8.37
CA ASP A 274 -0.41 5.61 -7.69
C ASP A 274 -0.66 6.95 -8.39
N VAL A 275 -1.74 6.99 -9.18
CA VAL A 275 -2.09 8.16 -10.01
C VAL A 275 -2.36 9.41 -9.17
N ASN A 276 -2.96 9.28 -8.00
CA ASN A 276 -3.29 10.44 -7.16
C ASN A 276 -2.01 11.02 -6.55
N LEU A 277 -1.12 10.16 -6.05
CA LEU A 277 0.18 10.58 -5.53
C LEU A 277 1.02 11.29 -6.60
N MET A 278 1.03 10.77 -7.84
CA MET A 278 1.76 11.39 -8.94
C MET A 278 1.19 12.75 -9.35
N ASP A 279 -0.14 12.92 -9.32
CA ASP A 279 -0.78 14.21 -9.62
C ASP A 279 -0.44 15.26 -8.55
N GLU A 280 -0.44 14.88 -7.27
CA GLU A 280 -0.03 15.75 -6.16
C GLU A 280 1.45 16.14 -6.29
N CYS A 281 2.34 15.19 -6.60
CA CYS A 281 3.75 15.47 -6.82
C CYS A 281 3.99 16.39 -8.03
N ALA A 282 3.23 16.17 -9.12
CA ALA A 282 3.29 17.02 -10.31
C ALA A 282 2.85 18.45 -10.02
N LYS A 283 1.79 18.63 -9.23
CA LYS A 283 1.33 19.95 -8.77
C LYS A 283 2.42 20.64 -7.93
N HIS A 284 3.02 19.92 -6.99
CA HIS A 284 4.10 20.45 -6.15
C HIS A 284 5.32 20.93 -6.97
N LEU A 285 5.77 20.13 -7.95
CA LEU A 285 6.85 20.55 -8.85
C LEU A 285 6.43 21.73 -9.74
N ALA A 286 5.20 21.73 -10.27
CA ALA A 286 4.69 22.83 -11.08
C ALA A 286 4.67 24.16 -10.30
N GLU A 287 4.28 24.14 -9.02
CA GLU A 287 4.33 25.30 -8.14
C GLU A 287 5.77 25.82 -7.96
N ARG A 288 6.76 24.93 -7.74
CA ARG A 288 8.19 25.30 -7.63
C ARG A 288 8.73 25.94 -8.92
N PHE A 289 8.33 25.45 -10.09
CA PHE A 289 8.79 25.96 -11.38
C PHE A 289 7.88 27.04 -12.00
N SER A 290 6.81 27.46 -11.32
CA SER A 290 5.92 28.52 -11.81
C SER A 290 6.67 29.83 -12.09
N LYS A 291 7.60 30.18 -11.20
CA LYS A 291 8.45 31.38 -11.31
C LYS A 291 9.41 31.32 -12.49
N THR A 292 9.83 30.11 -12.90
CA THR A 292 10.76 29.93 -14.01
C THR A 292 10.06 30.01 -15.37
N LYS A 293 8.72 30.08 -15.44
CA LYS A 293 7.91 30.28 -16.67
C LYS A 293 8.32 29.43 -17.87
N PRO A 294 8.38 28.08 -17.75
CA PRO A 294 8.73 27.23 -18.89
C PRO A 294 7.77 27.41 -20.07
N SER A 295 8.25 27.22 -21.30
CA SER A 295 7.43 27.12 -22.51
C SER A 295 7.19 25.68 -22.94
N LYS A 296 8.08 24.74 -22.55
CA LYS A 296 7.98 23.30 -22.83
C LYS A 296 8.53 22.47 -21.69
N ILE A 297 8.01 21.25 -21.55
CA ILE A 297 8.62 20.21 -20.71
C ILE A 297 9.32 19.18 -21.59
N LEU A 298 10.53 18.77 -21.21
CA LEU A 298 11.31 17.73 -21.87
C LEU A 298 11.57 16.56 -20.90
N THR A 299 11.23 15.34 -21.31
CA THR A 299 11.49 14.11 -20.54
C THR A 299 12.10 13.01 -21.43
N ILE A 300 12.39 11.83 -20.90
CA ILE A 300 12.91 10.69 -21.67
C ILE A 300 11.75 9.74 -21.99
N ALA A 301 11.78 8.96 -23.07
CA ALA A 301 10.77 7.95 -23.34
C ALA A 301 11.06 6.63 -22.60
N THR A 302 10.05 6.13 -21.88
CA THR A 302 9.99 4.74 -21.41
C THR A 302 9.47 3.84 -22.53
N THR A 303 10.11 2.68 -22.71
CA THR A 303 9.99 1.79 -23.88
C THR A 303 8.59 1.24 -24.19
N GLY A 304 7.62 1.35 -23.28
CA GLY A 304 6.28 0.76 -23.44
C GLY A 304 5.30 1.50 -24.37
N LEU A 305 5.51 2.79 -24.65
CA LEU A 305 4.46 3.61 -25.28
C LEU A 305 4.32 3.41 -26.79
N VAL A 306 5.44 3.21 -27.51
CA VAL A 306 5.42 3.13 -28.99
C VAL A 306 4.73 1.85 -29.48
N VAL A 307 4.71 0.80 -28.66
CA VAL A 307 4.06 -0.48 -28.99
C VAL A 307 2.57 -0.47 -28.61
N ALA A 308 2.18 0.22 -27.53
CA ALA A 308 0.80 0.29 -27.06
C ALA A 308 -0.11 1.10 -28.01
N ILE A 309 0.35 2.27 -28.49
CA ILE A 309 -0.44 3.11 -29.41
C ILE A 309 -0.63 2.42 -30.78
N ARG A 310 0.30 1.55 -31.20
CA ARG A 310 0.19 0.80 -32.47
C ARG A 310 -0.81 -0.37 -32.42
N LYS A 311 -1.28 -0.78 -31.23
CA LYS A 311 -2.24 -1.89 -31.04
C LYS A 311 -3.64 -1.40 -30.64
N PHE A 312 -4.06 -0.24 -31.15
CA PHE A 312 -5.39 0.37 -30.94
C PHE A 312 -6.60 -0.43 -31.49
N PHE A 313 -6.41 -1.72 -31.82
CA PHE A 313 -7.40 -2.63 -32.41
C PHE A 313 -7.77 -3.81 -31.47
N LEU A 314 -7.73 -3.62 -30.14
CA LEU A 314 -8.12 -4.65 -29.18
C LEU A 314 -9.13 -4.15 -28.15
N SER A 315 -10.00 -5.07 -27.72
CA SER A 315 -11.24 -4.86 -26.97
C SER A 315 -11.12 -3.97 -25.70
N PRO A 316 -12.22 -3.28 -25.29
CA PRO A 316 -12.22 -2.35 -24.15
C PRO A 316 -11.74 -2.93 -22.81
N ARG A 317 -11.88 -4.25 -22.57
CA ARG A 317 -11.45 -4.90 -21.33
C ARG A 317 -9.94 -5.13 -21.23
N GLN A 318 -9.23 -5.24 -22.36
CA GLN A 318 -7.77 -5.32 -22.36
C GLN A 318 -7.12 -3.94 -22.25
N LEU A 319 -7.86 -2.88 -22.61
CA LEU A 319 -7.40 -1.50 -22.52
C LEU A 319 -7.15 -1.06 -21.07
N VAL A 320 -8.00 -1.46 -20.12
CA VAL A 320 -7.84 -1.10 -18.69
C VAL A 320 -6.59 -1.74 -18.08
N ASN A 321 -6.29 -3.00 -18.42
CA ASN A 321 -5.09 -3.68 -17.93
C ASN A 321 -3.80 -3.22 -18.64
N TYR A 322 -3.88 -2.73 -19.89
CA TYR A 322 -2.74 -2.14 -20.60
C TYR A 322 -2.51 -0.65 -20.27
N LEU A 323 -3.56 0.09 -19.95
CA LEU A 323 -3.47 1.47 -19.47
C LEU A 323 -2.85 1.54 -18.06
N HIS A 324 -2.98 0.49 -17.25
CA HIS A 324 -2.23 0.34 -16.00
C HIS A 324 -0.71 0.09 -16.19
N GLN A 325 -0.23 -0.13 -17.42
CA GLN A 325 1.20 -0.25 -17.75
C GLN A 325 1.81 1.05 -18.30
N LEU A 326 1.16 2.19 -18.07
CA LEU A 326 1.70 3.50 -18.39
C LEU A 326 2.69 3.91 -17.29
N ASN A 327 3.99 3.85 -17.59
CA ASN A 327 5.09 4.21 -16.71
C ASN A 327 4.86 5.57 -16.01
N ILE A 328 5.19 5.66 -14.71
CA ILE A 328 5.09 6.82 -13.79
C ILE A 328 5.31 8.18 -14.45
N MET A 329 6.39 8.23 -15.22
CA MET A 329 6.93 9.43 -15.83
C MET A 329 5.91 10.04 -16.78
N TRP A 330 5.05 9.26 -17.44
CA TRP A 330 3.99 9.82 -18.27
C TRP A 330 2.91 10.53 -17.47
N PHE A 331 2.44 9.95 -16.36
CA PHE A 331 1.39 10.56 -15.54
C PHE A 331 1.87 11.85 -14.88
N THR A 332 3.01 11.79 -14.20
CA THR A 332 3.59 12.96 -13.52
C THR A 332 3.89 14.08 -14.50
N VAL A 333 4.55 13.77 -15.61
CA VAL A 333 4.97 14.79 -16.58
C VAL A 333 3.78 15.36 -17.35
N SER A 334 2.77 14.54 -17.69
CA SER A 334 1.53 15.01 -18.32
C SER A 334 0.70 15.89 -17.37
N ALA A 335 0.58 15.49 -16.11
CA ALA A 335 -0.07 16.30 -15.08
C ALA A 335 0.67 17.63 -14.89
N MET A 336 1.99 17.61 -14.82
CA MET A 336 2.81 18.82 -14.69
C MET A 336 2.67 19.75 -15.90
N ALA A 337 2.68 19.19 -17.12
CA ALA A 337 2.42 19.93 -18.35
C ALA A 337 1.04 20.59 -18.35
N LYS A 338 0.02 19.90 -17.82
CA LYS A 338 -1.33 20.45 -17.64
C LYS A 338 -1.37 21.58 -16.61
N TYR A 339 -0.71 21.43 -15.46
CA TYR A 339 -0.63 22.46 -14.42
C TYR A 339 0.10 23.72 -14.90
N LEU A 340 1.18 23.55 -15.66
CA LEU A 340 1.95 24.66 -16.25
C LEU A 340 1.38 25.18 -17.57
N GLN A 341 0.40 24.48 -18.16
CA GLN A 341 -0.20 24.79 -19.46
C GLN A 341 0.80 24.86 -20.63
N VAL A 342 1.77 23.94 -20.65
CA VAL A 342 2.85 23.89 -21.65
C VAL A 342 2.85 22.54 -22.38
N PRO A 343 3.28 22.50 -23.66
CA PRO A 343 3.46 21.24 -24.38
C PRO A 343 4.59 20.37 -23.80
N LEU A 344 4.43 19.06 -23.98
CA LEU A 344 5.38 18.03 -23.56
C LEU A 344 6.12 17.45 -24.77
N VAL A 345 7.45 17.42 -24.69
CA VAL A 345 8.37 16.76 -25.62
C VAL A 345 9.09 15.62 -24.89
N TYR A 346 9.34 14.51 -25.58
CA TYR A 346 10.10 13.41 -25.00
C TYR A 346 11.26 12.98 -25.91
N ALA A 347 12.42 12.73 -25.31
CA ALA A 347 13.59 12.20 -25.96
C ALA A 347 13.51 10.69 -26.12
N ARG A 348 13.87 10.16 -27.29
CA ARG A 348 13.79 8.73 -27.59
C ARG A 348 15.14 8.07 -27.44
N LYS A 349 15.12 6.83 -26.93
CA LYS A 349 16.31 5.96 -26.80
C LYS A 349 16.68 5.24 -28.11
N GLN A 350 15.80 5.26 -29.11
CA GLN A 350 15.96 4.62 -30.41
C GLN A 350 15.35 5.50 -31.50
N ARG A 351 16.01 5.57 -32.65
CA ARG A 351 15.54 6.32 -33.81
C ARG A 351 14.27 5.67 -34.37
N SER A 352 13.28 6.50 -34.68
CA SER A 352 12.04 6.07 -35.36
C SER A 352 12.19 6.20 -36.86
N VAL A 353 11.45 5.39 -37.64
CA VAL A 353 11.36 5.53 -39.10
C VAL A 353 10.87 6.93 -39.53
N VAL A 354 10.08 7.57 -38.68
CA VAL A 354 9.46 8.88 -38.95
C VAL A 354 10.29 10.07 -38.48
N MET A 355 11.39 9.86 -37.74
CA MET A 355 12.28 10.93 -37.32
C MET A 355 13.32 11.18 -38.41
N LYS A 356 13.26 12.36 -39.04
CA LYS A 356 14.25 12.78 -40.03
C LYS A 356 15.51 13.31 -39.35
N ASP A 357 15.40 14.53 -38.83
CA ASP A 357 16.49 15.28 -38.21
C ASP A 357 16.31 15.35 -36.70
N THR A 358 17.39 15.05 -35.97
CA THR A 358 17.39 14.96 -34.51
C THR A 358 18.57 15.69 -33.89
N PHE A 359 18.37 16.18 -32.67
CA PHE A 359 19.43 16.50 -31.73
C PHE A 359 19.77 15.23 -30.94
N ASP A 360 21.07 14.95 -30.84
CA ASP A 360 21.56 13.65 -30.39
C ASP A 360 22.57 13.85 -29.24
N ALA A 361 22.34 13.19 -28.11
CA ALA A 361 23.32 13.17 -27.03
C ALA A 361 23.57 11.75 -26.53
N VAL A 362 24.84 11.41 -26.37
CA VAL A 362 25.29 10.14 -25.79
C VAL A 362 25.58 10.35 -24.30
N TYR A 363 25.15 9.39 -23.48
CA TYR A 363 25.44 9.36 -22.05
C TYR A 363 25.78 7.95 -21.60
N ASN A 364 26.61 7.85 -20.57
CA ASN A 364 26.93 6.58 -19.94
C ASN A 364 25.92 6.29 -18.82
N SER A 365 25.19 5.18 -18.93
CA SER A 365 24.18 4.79 -17.94
C SER A 365 24.80 3.89 -16.88
N LYS A 366 24.92 4.40 -15.63
CA LYS A 366 25.39 3.60 -14.47
C LYS A 366 24.62 2.28 -14.34
N THR A 367 23.30 2.29 -14.51
CA THR A 367 22.43 1.11 -14.35
C THR A 367 22.63 0.05 -15.44
N SER A 368 23.13 0.41 -16.63
CA SER A 368 23.30 -0.54 -17.74
C SER A 368 24.76 -0.81 -18.13
N GLY A 369 25.73 -0.02 -17.66
CA GLY A 369 27.15 -0.15 -18.01
C GLY A 369 27.47 0.07 -19.49
N LYS A 370 26.54 0.65 -20.27
CA LYS A 370 26.65 0.87 -21.71
C LYS A 370 26.34 2.31 -22.07
N ASP A 371 26.98 2.80 -23.12
CA ASP A 371 26.64 4.08 -23.72
C ASP A 371 25.24 4.00 -24.34
N ARG A 372 24.42 4.98 -24.00
CA ARG A 372 23.05 5.13 -24.50
C ARG A 372 22.94 6.46 -25.21
N GLN A 373 22.07 6.51 -26.20
CA GLN A 373 21.81 7.73 -26.96
C GLN A 373 20.39 8.21 -26.68
N LEU A 374 20.23 9.53 -26.56
CA LEU A 374 18.96 10.24 -26.54
C LEU A 374 18.82 11.05 -27.83
N LEU A 375 17.61 11.07 -28.38
CA LEU A 375 17.27 11.68 -29.65
C LEU A 375 16.02 12.55 -29.47
N VAL A 376 16.07 13.82 -29.85
CA VAL A 376 14.89 14.71 -29.90
C VAL A 376 14.73 15.25 -31.30
N SER A 377 13.49 15.29 -31.83
CA SER A 377 13.24 15.83 -33.17
C SER A 377 13.52 17.33 -33.19
N LYS A 378 14.20 17.83 -34.23
CA LYS A 378 14.43 19.27 -34.40
C LYS A 378 13.13 20.07 -34.61
N ASP A 379 12.07 19.40 -35.05
CA ASP A 379 10.74 20.00 -35.24
C ASP A 379 10.02 20.36 -33.93
N HIS A 380 10.59 20.03 -32.76
CA HIS A 380 9.90 20.13 -31.47
C HIS A 380 10.58 21.02 -30.43
N ILE A 381 11.78 21.52 -30.73
CA ILE A 381 12.52 22.47 -29.89
C ILE A 381 13.19 23.49 -30.80
N ASP A 382 12.96 24.77 -30.53
CA ASP A 382 13.59 25.90 -31.22
C ASP A 382 14.32 26.83 -30.24
N GLU A 383 14.99 27.86 -30.76
CA GLU A 383 15.84 28.77 -29.99
C GLU A 383 15.06 29.67 -29.00
N ASP A 384 13.76 29.88 -29.23
CA ASP A 384 12.90 30.70 -28.37
C ASP A 384 12.36 29.91 -27.17
N ASP A 385 12.57 28.59 -27.15
CA ASP A 385 12.02 27.72 -26.12
C ASP A 385 12.73 27.84 -24.77
N ARG A 386 11.92 27.78 -23.71
CA ARG A 386 12.31 27.75 -22.31
C ARG A 386 11.97 26.38 -21.74
N VAL A 387 12.96 25.49 -21.72
CA VAL A 387 12.74 24.05 -21.54
C VAL A 387 12.99 23.64 -20.08
N LEU A 388 11.96 23.07 -19.45
CA LEU A 388 12.05 22.43 -18.14
C LEU A 388 12.24 20.93 -18.33
N ILE A 389 13.31 20.37 -17.76
CA ILE A 389 13.53 18.92 -17.79
C ILE A 389 12.80 18.29 -16.62
N VAL A 390 12.06 17.21 -16.87
CA VAL A 390 11.37 16.45 -15.81
C VAL A 390 11.66 14.97 -15.95
N ASP A 391 12.08 14.33 -14.86
CA ASP A 391 12.41 12.90 -14.83
C ASP A 391 11.94 12.23 -13.53
N ASP A 392 11.99 10.90 -13.47
CA ASP A 392 11.65 10.14 -12.26
C ASP A 392 12.76 10.22 -11.20
N PHE A 393 13.99 9.88 -11.58
CA PHE A 393 15.14 9.75 -10.70
C PHE A 393 16.32 10.63 -11.13
N LEU A 394 16.92 11.31 -10.16
CA LEU A 394 18.25 11.90 -10.27
C LEU A 394 19.27 11.02 -9.53
N SER A 395 20.10 10.30 -10.30
CA SER A 395 21.23 9.50 -9.79
C SER A 395 22.55 10.15 -10.21
N SER A 396 23.25 9.65 -11.24
CA SER A 396 24.49 10.28 -11.72
C SER A 396 24.29 11.61 -12.45
N GLY A 397 23.06 11.95 -12.83
CA GLY A 397 22.74 13.14 -13.63
C GLY A 397 23.03 12.98 -15.13
N ALA A 398 23.62 11.87 -15.58
CA ALA A 398 24.11 11.71 -16.95
C ALA A 398 23.00 11.82 -18.02
N SER A 399 21.80 11.31 -17.71
CA SER A 399 20.65 11.42 -18.62
C SER A 399 20.11 12.84 -18.70
N GLN A 400 19.99 13.52 -17.57
CA GLN A 400 19.52 14.92 -17.51
C GLN A 400 20.55 15.86 -18.15
N GLU A 401 21.84 15.62 -17.94
CA GLU A 401 22.92 16.35 -18.60
C GLU A 401 22.85 16.19 -20.13
N ALA A 402 22.60 14.98 -20.63
CA ALA A 402 22.42 14.75 -22.07
C ALA A 402 21.21 15.51 -22.64
N LEU A 403 20.11 15.59 -21.89
CA LEU A 403 18.97 16.43 -22.28
C LEU A 403 19.33 17.92 -22.27
N LEU A 404 20.08 18.40 -21.28
CA LEU A 404 20.53 19.80 -21.25
C LEU A 404 21.46 20.13 -22.42
N ARG A 405 22.33 19.20 -22.82
CA ARG A 405 23.18 19.36 -24.02
C ARG A 405 22.32 19.46 -25.29
N ILE A 406 21.27 18.63 -25.41
CA ILE A 406 20.31 18.73 -26.52
C ILE A 406 19.61 20.09 -26.55
N VAL A 407 19.14 20.58 -25.38
CA VAL A 407 18.51 21.90 -25.27
C VAL A 407 19.48 23.00 -25.69
N SER A 408 20.74 22.93 -25.23
CA SER A 408 21.79 23.87 -25.62
C SER A 408 22.13 23.81 -27.11
N GLU A 409 22.15 22.62 -27.72
CA GLU A 409 22.40 22.45 -29.16
C GLU A 409 21.26 23.01 -30.00
N ALA A 410 20.03 22.97 -29.49
CA ALA A 410 18.86 23.58 -30.13
C ALA A 410 18.85 25.11 -30.05
N GLY A 411 19.76 25.72 -29.27
CA GLY A 411 19.74 27.16 -28.98
C GLY A 411 18.70 27.57 -27.93
N ALA A 412 17.96 26.60 -27.37
CA ALA A 412 16.92 26.83 -26.38
C ALA A 412 17.50 27.13 -24.99
N THR A 413 16.69 27.73 -24.12
CA THR A 413 17.07 28.07 -22.74
C THR A 413 16.61 26.99 -21.74
N PRO A 414 17.52 26.27 -21.07
CA PRO A 414 17.12 25.40 -19.96
C PRO A 414 16.70 26.23 -18.75
N VAL A 415 15.55 25.91 -18.14
CA VAL A 415 15.02 26.68 -17.00
C VAL A 415 15.01 25.92 -15.67
N GLY A 416 15.33 24.63 -15.70
CA GLY A 416 15.40 23.81 -14.50
C GLY A 416 15.38 22.32 -14.78
N VAL A 417 15.60 21.54 -13.73
CA VAL A 417 15.44 20.09 -13.69
C VAL A 417 14.57 19.72 -12.49
N GLY A 418 13.41 19.14 -12.75
CA GLY A 418 12.51 18.60 -11.72
C GLY A 418 12.57 17.08 -11.69
N VAL A 419 12.74 16.48 -10.51
CA VAL A 419 12.66 15.02 -10.34
C VAL A 419 11.75 14.64 -9.19
N LEU A 420 11.19 13.43 -9.22
CA LEU A 420 10.45 12.89 -8.07
C LEU A 420 11.41 12.48 -6.97
N LEU A 421 12.46 11.74 -7.33
CA LEU A 421 13.41 11.15 -6.40
C LEU A 421 14.85 11.53 -6.75
N GLU A 422 15.58 12.11 -5.81
CA GLU A 422 17.02 12.31 -5.93
C GLU A 422 17.77 11.34 -5.02
N LYS A 423 18.79 10.68 -5.56
CA LYS A 423 19.79 9.96 -4.75
C LYS A 423 20.90 10.94 -4.41
N GLY A 424 20.80 11.60 -3.27
CA GLY A 424 21.76 12.64 -2.88
C GLY A 424 23.13 12.10 -2.47
N TYR A 425 23.30 10.77 -2.37
CA TYR A 425 24.60 10.10 -2.27
C TYR A 425 25.27 9.87 -3.64
N ASP A 426 24.55 10.11 -4.75
CA ASP A 426 25.13 10.16 -6.09
C ASP A 426 25.53 11.60 -6.48
N ALA A 427 26.38 11.73 -7.50
CA ALA A 427 26.90 13.02 -7.97
C ALA A 427 25.96 13.82 -8.88
N GLY A 428 24.67 13.44 -9.04
CA GLY A 428 23.78 14.02 -10.05
C GLY A 428 23.50 15.50 -9.89
N ARG A 429 23.17 15.96 -8.68
CA ARG A 429 22.96 17.40 -8.45
C ARG A 429 24.24 18.21 -8.68
N VAL A 430 25.39 17.65 -8.29
CA VAL A 430 26.70 18.27 -8.48
C VAL A 430 27.07 18.34 -9.96
N SER A 431 26.81 17.29 -10.73
CA SER A 431 27.11 17.26 -12.18
C SER A 431 26.29 18.28 -12.97
N LEU A 432 25.08 18.59 -12.52
CA LEU A 432 24.21 19.61 -13.15
C LEU A 432 24.52 21.05 -12.71
N SER A 433 25.33 21.25 -11.68
CA SER A 433 25.62 22.60 -11.13
C SER A 433 26.23 23.57 -12.14
N GLY A 434 27.01 23.06 -13.11
CA GLY A 434 27.65 23.86 -14.15
C GLY A 434 26.69 24.56 -15.11
N PHE A 435 25.41 24.18 -15.15
CA PHE A 435 24.40 24.81 -16.00
C PHE A 435 23.74 26.03 -15.34
N GLY A 436 23.94 26.26 -14.04
CA GLY A 436 23.37 27.42 -13.33
C GLY A 436 21.84 27.43 -13.29
N ILE A 437 21.20 26.27 -13.37
CA ILE A 437 19.74 26.11 -13.35
C ILE A 437 19.26 25.52 -12.02
N PRO A 438 18.03 25.82 -11.58
CA PRO A 438 17.45 25.20 -10.40
C PRO A 438 17.22 23.70 -10.61
N VAL A 439 17.62 22.90 -9.62
CA VAL A 439 17.37 21.46 -9.57
C VAL A 439 16.47 21.18 -8.38
N GLU A 440 15.25 20.72 -8.62
CA GLU A 440 14.24 20.48 -7.59
C GLU A 440 13.90 19.00 -7.55
N ALA A 441 13.85 18.44 -6.34
CA ALA A 441 13.41 17.07 -6.11
C ALA A 441 12.21 17.09 -5.14
N VAL A 442 11.24 16.19 -5.33
CA VAL A 442 10.13 16.05 -4.38
C VAL A 442 10.62 15.38 -3.09
N VAL A 443 11.49 14.39 -3.22
CA VAL A 443 12.14 13.69 -2.11
C VAL A 443 13.61 13.43 -2.43
N ARG A 444 14.49 13.65 -1.46
CA ARG A 444 15.94 13.42 -1.59
C ARG A 444 16.39 12.33 -0.63
N ILE A 445 16.92 11.24 -1.15
CA ILE A 445 17.46 10.12 -0.39
C ILE A 445 18.91 10.43 0.00
N ALA A 446 19.18 10.48 1.30
CA ALA A 446 20.50 10.73 1.88
C ALA A 446 21.42 9.51 1.80
N SER A 447 20.92 8.31 2.10
CA SER A 447 21.69 7.07 2.03
C SER A 447 20.80 5.85 1.89
N VAL A 448 21.38 4.72 1.48
CA VAL A 448 20.71 3.39 1.47
C VAL A 448 21.55 2.31 2.15
N GLU A 449 22.49 2.72 3.00
CA GLU A 449 23.41 1.84 3.71
C GLU A 449 22.65 0.82 4.59
N GLU A 450 23.22 -0.38 4.73
CA GLU A 450 22.65 -1.48 5.52
C GLU A 450 21.24 -1.90 5.08
N GLY A 451 20.84 -1.57 3.85
CA GLY A 451 19.51 -1.87 3.32
C GLY A 451 18.41 -0.93 3.84
N VAL A 452 18.77 0.16 4.50
CA VAL A 452 17.84 1.13 5.09
C VAL A 452 17.87 2.43 4.29
N ILE A 453 16.71 2.84 3.78
CA ILE A 453 16.56 4.13 3.07
C ILE A 453 16.52 5.26 4.10
N ARG A 454 17.47 6.18 4.04
CA ARG A 454 17.47 7.44 4.80
C ARG A 454 17.21 8.60 3.86
N VAL A 455 16.35 9.53 4.26
CA VAL A 455 15.92 10.69 3.46
C VAL A 455 16.47 11.96 4.11
N TYR A 456 16.85 12.98 3.32
CA TYR A 456 17.24 14.28 3.86
C TYR A 456 16.06 14.95 4.58
N GLU A 457 16.35 15.65 5.67
CA GLU A 457 15.48 16.67 6.22
C GLU A 457 15.62 17.93 5.34
N GLU A 458 14.64 18.23 4.49
CA GLU A 458 14.69 19.47 3.69
C GLU A 458 14.36 20.69 4.56
N GLU A 459 15.05 21.82 4.33
CA GLU A 459 14.57 23.16 4.72
C GLU A 459 13.36 23.47 3.83
N GLY A 460 12.18 23.68 4.40
CA GLY A 460 11.01 23.82 3.57
C GLY A 460 10.88 25.20 2.90
N PHE A 461 9.77 25.37 2.17
CA PHE A 461 9.39 26.59 1.46
C PHE A 461 8.56 27.57 2.30
N GLU A 462 9.07 28.77 2.57
CA GLU A 462 8.24 29.89 3.09
C GLU A 462 7.19 30.25 2.03
N LYS A 463 5.91 29.95 2.32
CA LYS A 463 4.81 30.58 1.61
C LYS A 463 4.84 32.07 1.94
N ASP A 464 4.98 32.93 0.93
CA ASP A 464 4.80 34.38 1.08
C ASP A 464 3.48 34.63 1.83
N ALA A 465 3.58 35.20 3.04
CA ALA A 465 2.46 35.46 3.94
C ALA A 465 1.40 36.44 3.38
N SER A 466 1.59 36.94 2.15
CA SER A 466 0.67 37.84 1.46
C SER A 466 -0.58 37.15 0.91
N GLU A 467 -0.59 35.84 0.68
CA GLU A 467 -1.77 35.13 0.14
C GLU A 467 -2.76 34.64 1.21
N LEU A 468 -2.36 34.59 2.48
CA LEU A 468 -3.22 34.15 3.59
C LEU A 468 -4.21 35.22 4.08
N ASN A 469 -4.07 36.47 3.64
CA ASN A 469 -4.96 37.58 4.02
C ASN A 469 -6.04 37.92 2.98
N GLN A 470 -6.29 37.03 2.01
CA GLN A 470 -7.40 37.20 1.05
C GLN A 470 -8.21 35.91 0.90
N ARG A 471 -8.90 35.49 1.97
CA ARG A 471 -10.13 34.67 1.87
C ARG A 471 -11.12 35.05 2.95
#